data_AF-A0A2X1Q885-F1
#
_entry.id   AF-A0A2X1Q885-F1
#
_cell.length_a   1.000
_cell.length_b   1.000
_cell.length_c   1.000
_cell.angle_alpha   90.00
_cell.angle_beta   90.00
_cell.angle_gamma   90.00
#
_symmetry.space_group_name_H-M   'P 1'
#
loop_
_entity.id
_entity.type
_entity.pdbx_description
1 polymer ?
#
loop_
_entity_poly.entity_id
_entity_poly.type
_entity_poly.pdbx_seq_one_letter_code
_entity_poly.pdbx_strand_id
1 'polypeptide(L)'
;MHWNNQFARQGRVNNLLAAVMDPYSGQPESKQAAVAIAAWQPAWHSELFCREPLPFPAAWHWRRRAAPGVLHYSLAGEAPDSGSARGAPGAAGSYRWLTAARCGTCWPGIREG
;
A
#
# COMPACT_ATOMS: atom_id res chain seq x y z
N MET A 1 -5.42 -14.62 -11.06
CA MET A 1 -4.08 -14.23 -10.55
C MET A 1 -3.89 -12.74 -10.75
N HIS A 2 -3.49 -11.99 -9.72
CA HIS A 2 -3.02 -10.61 -9.92
C HIS A 2 -1.66 -10.68 -10.63
N TRP A 3 -1.59 -10.15 -11.85
CA TRP A 3 -0.44 -10.37 -12.76
C TRP A 3 0.74 -9.42 -12.50
N ASN A 4 0.53 -8.33 -11.76
CA ASN A 4 1.54 -7.30 -11.54
C ASN A 4 1.40 -6.62 -10.16
N ASN A 5 2.38 -5.79 -9.80
CA ASN A 5 2.40 -4.99 -8.56
C ASN A 5 1.85 -3.57 -8.78
N GLN A 6 0.98 -3.33 -9.75
CA GLN A 6 0.52 -1.96 -10.08
C GLN A 6 -0.50 -1.40 -9.08
N PHE A 7 -1.17 -2.27 -8.31
CA PHE A 7 -2.23 -1.89 -7.38
C PHE A 7 -1.89 -2.13 -5.92
N ALA A 8 -0.82 -2.87 -5.63
CA ALA A 8 -0.31 -3.04 -4.28
C ALA A 8 1.14 -3.53 -4.33
N ARG A 9 1.93 -3.19 -3.30
CA ARG A 9 3.33 -3.65 -3.18
C ARG A 9 3.45 -5.17 -3.18
N GLN A 10 2.59 -5.85 -2.42
CA GLN A 10 2.64 -7.31 -2.19
C GLN A 10 1.29 -7.96 -2.49
N GLY A 11 0.63 -7.54 -3.58
CA GLY A 11 -0.69 -8.06 -3.96
C GLY A 11 -0.67 -9.40 -4.71
N ARG A 12 0.52 -9.96 -5.00
CA ARG A 12 0.66 -11.19 -5.79
C ARG A 12 0.56 -12.42 -4.90
N VAL A 13 -0.48 -13.22 -5.12
CA VAL A 13 -0.68 -14.50 -4.42
C VAL A 13 0.50 -15.47 -4.61
N ASN A 14 1.16 -15.43 -5.76
CA ASN A 14 2.32 -16.29 -6.05
C ASN A 14 3.49 -16.07 -5.08
N ASN A 15 3.54 -14.94 -4.36
CA ASN A 15 4.54 -14.74 -3.31
C ASN A 15 4.33 -15.67 -2.10
N LEU A 16 3.13 -16.25 -1.96
CA LEU A 16 2.76 -17.18 -0.89
C LEU A 16 2.91 -18.65 -1.30
N LEU A 17 3.08 -18.92 -2.60
CA LEU A 17 3.16 -20.28 -3.12
C LEU A 17 4.61 -20.76 -3.16
N ALA A 18 4.85 -21.98 -2.68
CA ALA A 18 6.13 -22.65 -2.89
C ALA A 18 6.27 -23.06 -4.36
N ALA A 19 7.50 -23.04 -4.89
CA ALA A 19 7.78 -23.45 -6.26
C ALA A 19 7.88 -24.98 -6.39
N VAL A 20 6.81 -25.70 -6.03
CA VAL A 20 6.73 -27.17 -6.13
C VAL A 20 6.04 -27.55 -7.43
N MET A 21 6.63 -28.48 -8.16
CA MET A 21 6.09 -29.02 -9.41
C MET A 21 5.80 -30.51 -9.29
N ASP A 22 4.76 -30.97 -9.96
CA ASP A 22 4.52 -32.40 -10.15
C ASP A 22 5.66 -33.00 -11.00
N PRO A 23 6.36 -34.06 -10.53
CA PRO A 23 7.47 -34.66 -11.25
C PRO A 23 7.08 -35.29 -12.60
N TYR A 24 5.81 -35.63 -12.83
CA TYR A 24 5.39 -36.26 -14.08
C TYR A 24 4.92 -35.25 -15.13
N SER A 25 4.10 -34.27 -14.76
CA SER A 25 3.56 -33.28 -15.70
C SER A 25 4.32 -31.95 -15.72
N GLY A 26 5.17 -31.69 -14.72
CA GLY A 26 5.84 -30.40 -14.53
C GLY A 26 4.91 -29.26 -14.10
N GLN A 27 3.63 -29.54 -13.83
CA GLN A 27 2.67 -28.51 -13.46
C GLN A 27 2.91 -28.02 -12.02
N PRO A 28 2.74 -26.71 -11.76
CA PRO A 28 2.91 -26.15 -10.43
C PRO A 28 1.75 -26.52 -9.52
N GLU A 29 2.08 -26.81 -8.27
CA GLU A 29 1.10 -26.93 -7.19
C GLU A 29 0.66 -25.52 -6.77
N SER A 30 -0.46 -25.06 -7.32
CA SER A 30 -0.96 -23.68 -7.17
C SER A 30 -2.35 -23.60 -6.53
N LYS A 31 -2.93 -24.75 -6.16
CA LYS A 31 -4.31 -24.83 -5.66
C LYS A 31 -4.37 -24.91 -4.15
N GLN A 32 -3.28 -25.31 -3.48
CA GLN A 32 -3.17 -25.32 -2.03
C GLN A 32 -1.86 -24.66 -1.60
N ALA A 33 -1.88 -24.03 -0.44
CA ALA A 33 -0.69 -23.60 0.27
C ALA A 33 -1.04 -23.42 1.75
N ALA A 34 -0.22 -23.96 2.64
CA ALA A 34 -0.35 -23.69 4.06
C ALA A 34 0.16 -22.26 4.33
N VAL A 35 -0.70 -21.42 4.90
CA VAL A 35 -0.37 -20.03 5.25
C VAL A 35 -0.80 -19.72 6.67
N ALA A 36 -0.06 -18.84 7.34
CA ALA A 36 -0.46 -18.27 8.63
C ALA A 36 -1.01 -16.85 8.39
N ILE A 37 -2.14 -16.55 9.02
CA ILE A 37 -2.78 -15.22 8.94
C ILE A 37 -2.72 -14.62 10.34
N ALA A 38 -2.18 -13.40 10.42
CA ALA A 38 -2.15 -12.62 11.65
C ALA A 38 -2.59 -11.18 11.36
N ALA A 39 -3.16 -10.52 12.37
CA ALA A 39 -3.44 -9.10 12.29
C ALA A 39 -2.12 -8.33 12.21
N TRP A 40 -1.97 -7.49 11.20
CA TRP A 40 -0.83 -6.60 11.06
C TRP A 40 -1.14 -5.27 11.74
N GLN A 41 -0.26 -4.83 12.66
CA GLN A 41 -0.38 -3.56 13.39
C GLN A 41 0.77 -2.64 12.98
N PRO A 42 0.64 -1.88 11.87
CA PRO A 42 1.69 -0.97 11.46
C PRO A 42 1.87 0.16 12.49
N ALA A 43 3.10 0.67 12.60
CA ALA A 43 3.40 1.83 13.43
C ALA A 43 2.66 3.10 12.98
N TRP A 44 2.31 3.19 11.69
CA TRP A 44 1.54 4.30 11.13
C TRP A 44 0.73 3.88 9.89
N HIS A 45 -0.28 4.68 9.55
CA HIS A 45 -1.06 4.55 8.33
C HIS A 45 -1.47 5.93 7.79
N SER A 46 -1.62 6.07 6.48
CA SER A 46 -2.02 7.32 5.83
C SER A 46 -2.76 7.09 4.50
N GLU A 47 -3.42 8.15 4.02
CA GLU A 47 -4.08 8.17 2.71
C GLU A 47 -3.49 9.31 1.87
N LEU A 48 -3.24 9.05 0.59
CA LEU A 48 -2.65 9.99 -0.36
C LEU A 48 -3.48 10.05 -1.64
N PHE A 49 -3.81 11.26 -2.08
CA PHE A 49 -4.46 11.53 -3.36
C PHE A 49 -3.49 12.27 -4.28
N CYS A 50 -3.28 11.77 -5.49
CA CYS A 50 -2.42 12.40 -6.48
C CYS A 50 -2.92 12.13 -7.90
N ARG A 51 -2.46 12.88 -8.90
CA ARG A 51 -2.88 12.68 -10.30
C ARG A 51 -1.98 11.71 -11.07
N GLU A 52 -0.75 11.54 -10.60
CA GLU A 52 0.28 10.73 -11.26
C GLU A 52 0.83 9.66 -10.31
N PRO A 53 1.26 8.49 -10.82
CA PRO A 53 1.89 7.47 -9.99
C PRO A 53 3.17 7.98 -9.34
N LEU A 54 3.35 7.65 -8.06
CA LEU A 54 4.54 8.04 -7.29
C LEU A 54 5.34 6.79 -6.89
N PRO A 55 6.68 6.86 -6.92
CA PRO A 55 7.50 5.83 -6.30
C PRO A 55 7.38 5.93 -4.77
N PHE A 56 7.29 4.78 -4.10
CA PHE A 56 7.31 4.69 -2.64
C PHE A 56 8.53 3.90 -2.17
N PRO A 57 9.09 4.21 -0.98
CA PRO A 57 10.13 3.41 -0.36
C PRO A 57 9.73 1.93 -0.26
N ALA A 58 10.69 1.04 -0.50
CA ALA A 58 10.47 -0.41 -0.43
C ALA A 58 10.04 -0.89 0.97
N ALA A 59 10.26 -0.08 2.02
CA ALA A 59 9.80 -0.39 3.37
C ALA A 59 8.30 -0.16 3.58
N TRP A 60 7.66 0.70 2.77
CA TRP A 60 6.25 1.07 2.96
C TRP A 60 5.33 0.04 2.33
N HIS A 61 4.25 -0.31 3.02
CA HIS A 61 3.13 -1.01 2.41
C HIS A 61 2.24 0.03 1.74
N TRP A 62 1.78 -0.28 0.52
CA TRP A 62 0.87 0.58 -0.20
C TRP A 62 -0.13 -0.24 -1.00
N ARG A 63 -1.34 0.30 -1.14
CA ARG A 63 -2.36 -0.17 -2.09
C ARG A 63 -2.95 1.04 -2.81
N ARG A 64 -3.28 0.87 -4.09
CA ARG A 64 -3.94 1.88 -4.93
C ARG A 64 -5.39 1.48 -5.13
N ARG A 65 -6.30 2.41 -4.85
CA ARG A 65 -7.74 2.28 -5.12
C ARG A 65 -8.11 3.10 -6.34
N ALA A 66 -9.08 2.62 -7.10
CA ALA A 66 -9.69 3.40 -8.17
C ALA A 66 -10.46 4.57 -7.55
N ALA A 67 -10.20 5.78 -8.02
CA ALA A 67 -10.96 6.97 -7.68
C ALA A 67 -11.13 7.83 -8.95
N PRO A 68 -12.29 8.48 -9.17
CA PRO A 68 -12.48 9.33 -10.34
C PRO A 68 -11.50 10.50 -10.35
N GLY A 69 -10.73 10.66 -11.44
CA GLY A 69 -9.86 11.81 -11.66
C GLY A 69 -8.61 11.91 -10.78
N VAL A 70 -8.39 10.97 -9.85
CA VAL A 70 -7.22 10.91 -8.97
C VAL A 70 -6.82 9.47 -8.67
N LEU A 71 -5.55 9.25 -8.39
CA LEU A 71 -5.04 8.05 -7.75
C LEU A 71 -5.16 8.19 -6.24
N HIS A 72 -5.69 7.16 -5.59
CA HIS A 72 -5.84 7.11 -4.15
C HIS A 72 -4.99 5.97 -3.58
N TYR A 73 -4.00 6.28 -2.76
CA TYR A 73 -3.14 5.32 -2.10
C TYR A 73 -3.44 5.23 -0.60
N SER A 74 -3.59 4.02 -0.08
CA SER A 74 -3.43 3.78 1.35
C SER A 74 -2.01 3.31 1.62
N LEU A 75 -1.33 3.95 2.56
CA LEU A 75 0.07 3.71 2.92
C LEU A 75 0.16 3.28 4.39
N ALA A 76 1.18 2.48 4.72
CA ALA A 76 1.50 2.08 6.09
C ALA A 76 2.96 1.63 6.22
N GLY A 77 3.51 1.62 7.44
CA GLY A 77 4.89 1.20 7.68
C GLY A 77 5.21 0.87 9.14
N GLU A 78 6.36 0.24 9.34
CA GLU A 78 6.84 -0.28 10.63
C GLU A 78 7.79 0.67 11.36
N ALA A 79 8.60 1.40 10.60
CA ALA A 79 9.48 2.41 11.15
C ALA A 79 8.77 3.77 11.17
N PRO A 80 9.00 4.61 12.19
CA PRO A 80 8.65 6.02 12.11
C PRO A 80 9.24 6.58 10.82
N ASP A 81 8.49 7.40 10.09
CA ASP A 81 8.96 7.98 8.85
C ASP A 81 10.16 8.90 9.15
N SER A 82 11.39 8.44 8.91
CA SER A 82 12.60 9.22 9.22
C SER A 82 12.84 10.41 8.27
N GLY A 83 11.80 10.86 7.55
CA GLY A 83 11.83 12.04 6.70
C GLY A 83 11.39 11.75 5.27
N SER A 84 10.11 11.97 4.97
CA SER A 84 9.69 12.75 3.79
C SER A 84 8.22 13.23 3.80
N ALA A 85 7.47 13.08 4.89
CA ALA A 85 6.12 13.66 4.99
C ALA A 85 5.93 14.33 6.35
N ARG A 86 6.73 15.36 6.61
CA ARG A 86 6.71 16.08 7.88
C ARG A 86 5.33 16.71 8.11
N GLY A 87 4.64 16.14 9.10
CA GLY A 87 3.58 16.75 9.90
C GLY A 87 3.07 15.78 10.97
N ALA A 88 3.82 15.63 12.08
CA ALA A 88 3.35 15.02 13.34
C ALA A 88 3.03 16.17 14.33
N PRO A 89 2.09 16.06 15.31
CA PRO A 89 2.27 15.19 16.48
C PRO A 89 0.99 14.61 17.11
N GLY A 90 1.13 13.60 17.98
CA GLY A 90 0.07 13.21 18.93
C GLY A 90 0.06 11.73 19.31
N ALA A 91 0.62 11.42 20.49
CA ALA A 91 0.44 10.13 21.13
C ALA A 91 -1.02 9.91 21.56
N ALA A 92 -1.43 8.64 21.55
CA ALA A 92 -2.66 8.09 22.12
C ALA A 92 -4.00 8.52 21.48
N GLY A 93 -4.52 7.68 20.58
CA GLY A 93 -5.95 7.64 20.25
C GLY A 93 -6.41 8.68 19.22
N SER A 94 -7.14 8.20 18.21
CA SER A 94 -7.74 8.95 17.08
C SER A 94 -6.77 9.41 15.98
N TYR A 95 -6.62 8.55 14.97
CA TYR A 95 -5.89 8.80 13.74
C TYR A 95 -6.75 9.61 12.75
N ARG A 96 -6.25 10.76 12.28
CA ARG A 96 -6.65 11.32 10.98
C ARG A 96 -5.52 12.16 10.41
N TRP A 97 -4.78 11.59 9.46
CA TRP A 97 -3.89 12.37 8.59
C TRP A 97 -4.39 12.24 7.15
N LEU A 98 -5.11 13.26 6.70
CA LEU A 98 -5.22 13.62 5.28
C LEU A 98 -3.97 14.44 4.96
N THR A 99 -2.91 13.79 4.49
CA THR A 99 -1.79 14.56 3.91
C THR A 99 -2.01 14.60 2.41
N ALA A 100 -2.75 15.63 1.96
CA ALA A 100 -2.63 16.13 0.60
C ALA A 100 -1.15 16.49 0.40
N ALA A 101 -0.38 15.58 -0.20
CA ALA A 101 1.00 15.89 -0.55
C ALA A 101 0.94 17.10 -1.48
N ARG A 102 1.53 18.21 -1.03
CA ARG A 102 1.86 19.34 -1.88
C ARG A 102 2.84 18.84 -2.96
N CYS A 103 2.33 18.22 -4.02
CA CYS A 103 2.97 18.26 -5.30
C CYS A 103 2.72 19.67 -5.83
N GLY A 104 3.80 20.45 -5.98
CA GLY A 104 3.81 21.92 -6.06
C GLY A 104 3.07 22.58 -7.23
N THR A 105 2.04 21.96 -7.81
CA THR A 105 1.32 22.51 -8.96
C THR A 105 -0.20 22.34 -8.98
N CYS A 106 -0.87 21.63 -8.05
CA CYS A 106 -2.33 21.47 -8.16
C CYS A 106 -3.05 21.31 -6.81
N TRP A 107 -3.68 22.39 -6.28
CA TRP A 107 -5.14 22.58 -6.27
C TRP A 107 -5.58 23.66 -5.24
N PRO A 108 -6.27 24.74 -5.66
CA PRO A 108 -7.05 25.61 -4.78
C PRO A 108 -8.52 25.18 -4.81
N GLY A 109 -9.09 24.79 -3.66
CA GLY A 109 -10.55 24.83 -3.49
C GLY A 109 -11.26 23.51 -3.17
N ILE A 110 -11.11 23.02 -1.94
CA ILE A 110 -12.23 22.40 -1.22
C ILE A 110 -12.40 23.24 0.06
N ARG A 111 -13.53 23.94 0.14
CA ARG A 111 -14.05 24.45 1.41
C ARG A 111 -14.86 23.32 2.02
N GLU A 112 -14.53 22.97 3.26
CA GLU A 112 -15.35 22.11 4.10
C GLU A 112 -16.70 22.81 4.33
N GLY A 113 -17.79 22.09 4.13
CA GLY A 113 -19.14 22.46 4.56
C GLY A 113 -19.53 21.63 5.77
#